data_AF-A0A926W0M0-F1
#
_entry.id   AF-A0A926W0M0-F1
#
_cell.length_a   1.000
_cell.length_b   1.000
_cell.length_c   1.000
_cell.angle_alpha   90.00
_cell.angle_beta   90.00
_cell.angle_gamma   90.00
#
_symmetry.space_group_name_H-M   'P 1'
#
loop_
_entity.id
_entity.type
_entity.pdbx_description
1 polymer ?
#
loop_
_entity_poly.entity_id
_entity_poly.type
_entity_poly.pdbx_seq_one_letter_code
_entity_poly.pdbx_strand_id
1 'polypeptide(L)'
;MKLNSYIQDFGVRPQKQNLEWSNQSHLKSSQQELQADTWVHLLELPSTFSFDEALLLCQVLEDQWAAWIPEHGEAVLHTRQFCARF
;
A
#
# COMPACT_ATOMS: atom_id res chain seq x y z
N MET A 1 -11.93 14.21 -50.05
CA MET A 1 -11.27 13.63 -48.84
C MET A 1 -10.22 14.62 -48.37
N LYS A 2 -10.39 15.20 -47.18
CA LYS A 2 -9.42 16.09 -46.54
C LYS A 2 -9.64 15.97 -45.02
N LEU A 3 -8.56 15.65 -44.31
CA LEU A 3 -8.54 15.14 -42.94
C LEU A 3 -8.61 16.33 -41.96
N ASN A 4 -9.68 16.42 -41.17
CA ASN A 4 -9.82 17.46 -40.15
C ASN A 4 -9.60 16.82 -38.77
N SER A 5 -8.35 16.83 -38.30
CA SER A 5 -8.02 16.45 -36.93
C SER A 5 -8.31 17.64 -36.02
N TYR A 6 -9.39 17.55 -35.24
CA TYR A 6 -9.84 18.58 -34.31
C TYR A 6 -9.10 18.40 -32.98
N ILE A 7 -7.84 18.83 -32.93
CA ILE A 7 -7.09 18.92 -31.68
C ILE A 7 -7.42 20.29 -31.08
N GLN A 8 -8.27 20.29 -30.06
CA GLN A 8 -8.64 21.50 -29.34
C GLN A 8 -7.50 21.91 -28.41
N ASP A 9 -6.97 23.09 -28.72
CA ASP A 9 -6.01 23.87 -27.97
C ASP A 9 -6.65 24.39 -26.67
N PHE A 10 -6.04 24.08 -25.53
CA PHE A 10 -6.17 24.89 -24.32
C PHE A 10 -4.77 25.06 -23.72
N GLY A 11 -4.15 26.19 -24.05
CA GLY A 11 -2.84 26.57 -23.54
C GLY A 11 -2.79 26.64 -22.02
N VAL A 12 -1.83 25.93 -21.42
CA VAL A 12 -1.34 26.20 -20.07
C VAL A 12 0.19 26.04 -20.09
N ARG A 13 0.86 27.07 -19.57
CA ARG A 13 2.31 27.23 -19.47
C ARG A 13 2.90 26.06 -18.66
N PRO A 14 4.08 25.50 -19.00
CA PRO A 14 4.74 24.53 -18.16
C PRO A 14 5.41 25.25 -16.99
N GLN A 15 4.66 25.53 -15.91
CA GLN A 15 5.30 25.79 -14.63
C GLN A 15 5.73 24.44 -14.04
N LYS A 16 7.04 24.19 -14.09
CA LYS A 16 7.73 23.26 -13.20
C LYS A 16 7.39 23.64 -11.76
N GLN A 17 6.36 23.00 -11.22
CA GLN A 17 6.11 23.04 -9.80
C GLN A 17 7.04 22.01 -9.18
N ASN A 18 8.13 22.55 -8.66
CA ASN A 18 9.00 21.94 -7.68
C ASN A 18 8.12 21.41 -6.55
N LEU A 19 7.82 20.11 -6.55
CA LEU A 19 7.15 19.45 -5.44
C LEU A 19 8.21 19.13 -4.39
N GLU A 20 8.67 20.20 -3.76
CA GLU A 20 9.39 20.19 -2.49
C GLU A 20 8.39 19.67 -1.43
N TRP A 21 8.20 18.35 -1.37
CA TRP A 21 7.51 17.71 -0.25
C TRP A 21 8.45 17.80 0.97
N SER A 22 8.48 18.98 1.57
CA SER A 22 9.17 19.24 2.82
C SER A 22 8.30 18.83 3.99
N ASN A 23 8.80 17.84 4.73
CA ASN A 23 8.78 17.80 6.20
C ASN A 23 7.42 17.91 6.86
N GLN A 24 6.69 16.82 6.79
CA GLN A 24 5.57 16.55 7.66
C GLN A 24 5.87 15.21 8.34
N SER A 25 6.73 15.28 9.37
CA SER A 25 7.01 14.21 10.33
C SER A 25 5.79 14.02 11.24
N HIS A 26 4.69 13.57 10.65
CA HIS A 26 3.51 13.15 11.41
C HIS A 26 3.84 11.78 11.96
N LEU A 27 4.19 11.78 13.26
CA LEU A 27 4.16 10.62 14.13
C LEU A 27 4.66 9.36 13.42
N LYS A 28 5.98 9.14 13.46
CA LYS A 28 6.55 7.80 13.27
C LYS A 28 6.00 6.90 14.38
N SER A 29 4.73 6.52 14.26
CA SER A 29 4.18 5.36 14.93
C SER A 29 5.16 4.25 14.63
N SER A 30 5.48 3.43 15.62
CA SER A 30 6.44 2.34 15.51
C SER A 30 5.96 1.22 14.59
N GLN A 31 5.31 1.56 13.48
CA GLN A 31 5.29 0.78 12.27
C GLN A 31 6.76 0.62 11.87
N GLN A 32 7.37 -0.46 12.35
CA GLN A 32 8.55 -1.06 11.74
C GLN A 32 8.39 -0.93 10.23
N GLU A 33 9.45 -0.59 9.50
CA GLU A 33 9.43 -0.37 8.04
C GLU A 33 8.88 -1.63 7.34
N LEU A 34 7.55 -1.78 7.29
CA LEU A 34 6.89 -2.92 6.72
C LEU A 34 7.14 -2.82 5.23
N GLN A 35 7.73 -3.87 4.67
CA GLN A 35 7.99 -3.95 3.26
C GLN A 35 6.98 -4.91 2.62
N ALA A 36 6.67 -4.65 1.36
CA ALA A 36 6.08 -5.67 0.51
C ALA A 36 6.99 -6.92 0.46
N ASP A 37 6.41 -8.06 0.12
CA ASP A 37 7.08 -9.36 0.06
C ASP A 37 7.67 -9.84 1.40
N THR A 38 7.15 -9.33 2.52
CA THR A 38 7.57 -9.72 3.88
C THR A 38 6.54 -10.63 4.52
N TRP A 39 7.00 -11.77 5.04
CA TRP A 39 6.17 -12.66 5.85
C TRP A 39 6.01 -12.12 7.28
N VAL A 40 4.77 -11.98 7.72
CA VAL A 40 4.39 -11.52 9.06
C VAL A 40 3.58 -12.59 9.77
N HIS A 41 3.61 -12.60 11.11
CA HIS A 41 2.74 -13.46 11.90
C HIS A 41 1.46 -12.73 12.26
N LEU A 42 0.31 -13.35 11.97
CA LEU A 42 -1.01 -12.92 12.39
C LEU A 42 -1.19 -13.15 13.89
N LEU A 43 -1.63 -12.11 14.59
CA LEU A 43 -1.98 -12.17 16.01
C LEU A 43 -3.36 -12.81 16.23
N GLU A 44 -4.23 -12.72 15.22
CA GLU A 44 -5.55 -13.32 15.22
C GLU A 44 -5.75 -14.11 13.92
N LEU A 45 -6.17 -15.37 14.07
CA LEU A 45 -6.43 -16.26 12.95
C LEU A 45 -7.84 -16.00 12.40
N PRO A 46 -8.01 -15.78 11.08
CA PRO A 46 -9.32 -15.60 10.48
C PRO A 46 -10.16 -16.91 10.52
N SER A 47 -9.51 -18.07 10.64
CA SER A 47 -10.18 -19.36 10.85
C SER A 47 -9.26 -20.33 11.59
N THR A 48 -9.84 -21.37 12.20
CA THR A 48 -9.08 -22.42 12.92
C THR A 48 -8.13 -23.24 12.03
N PHE A 49 -8.30 -23.16 10.71
CA PHE A 49 -7.51 -23.89 9.71
C PHE A 49 -6.54 -22.99 8.95
N SER A 50 -6.58 -21.67 9.18
CA SER A 50 -5.68 -20.73 8.54
C SER A 50 -4.28 -20.85 9.16
N PHE A 51 -3.27 -20.56 8.37
CA PHE A 51 -1.93 -20.36 8.90
C PHE A 51 -1.88 -19.02 9.64
N ASP A 52 -1.04 -18.97 10.67
CA ASP A 52 -0.74 -17.74 11.41
C ASP A 52 0.31 -16.89 10.68
N GLU A 53 0.64 -17.20 9.44
CA GLU A 53 1.57 -16.43 8.61
C GLU A 53 0.85 -15.79 7.43
N ALA A 54 1.24 -14.56 7.09
CA ALA A 54 0.74 -13.84 5.93
C ALA A 54 1.88 -13.14 5.20
N LEU A 55 1.86 -13.16 3.87
CA LEU A 55 2.80 -12.42 3.03
C LEU A 55 2.22 -11.04 2.75
N LEU A 56 2.89 -9.98 3.18
CA LEU A 56 2.51 -8.61 2.84
C LEU A 56 2.73 -8.38 1.34
N LEU A 57 1.70 -7.91 0.63
CA LEU A 57 1.76 -7.63 -0.80
C LEU A 57 2.00 -6.15 -1.04
N CYS A 58 1.16 -5.29 -0.46
CA CYS A 58 1.31 -3.85 -0.56
C CYS A 58 0.57 -3.12 0.55
N GLN A 59 1.03 -1.91 0.86
CA GLN A 59 0.31 -1.01 1.76
C GLN A 59 -0.88 -0.40 1.02
N VAL A 60 -2.08 -0.59 1.56
CA VAL A 60 -3.32 -0.02 1.01
C VAL A 60 -3.61 1.33 1.66
N LEU A 61 -3.41 1.42 2.99
CA LEU A 61 -3.54 2.63 3.80
C LEU A 61 -2.45 2.65 4.86
N GLU A 62 -2.29 3.78 5.56
CA GLU A 62 -1.27 3.95 6.62
C GLU A 62 -1.24 2.75 7.58
N ASP A 63 -2.41 2.31 8.05
CA ASP A 63 -2.55 1.19 8.99
C ASP A 63 -3.07 -0.11 8.37
N GLN A 64 -3.23 -0.20 7.05
CA GLN A 64 -3.79 -1.38 6.38
C GLN A 64 -2.92 -1.89 5.24
N TRP A 65 -2.74 -3.20 5.22
CA TRP A 65 -1.92 -3.91 4.26
C TRP A 65 -2.74 -4.98 3.57
N ALA A 66 -2.62 -5.06 2.25
CA ALA A 66 -3.04 -6.24 1.52
C ALA A 66 -2.00 -7.33 1.79
N ALA A 67 -2.47 -8.51 2.16
CA ALA A 67 -1.63 -9.65 2.46
C ALA A 67 -2.24 -10.93 1.91
N TRP A 68 -1.38 -11.90 1.61
CA TRP A 68 -1.78 -13.24 1.21
C TRP A 68 -1.59 -14.22 2.37
N ILE A 69 -2.65 -14.90 2.76
CA ILE A 69 -2.65 -15.88 3.83
C ILE A 69 -2.78 -17.28 3.19
N PRO A 70 -1.86 -18.21 3.46
CA PRO A 70 -2.01 -19.59 3.00
C PRO A 70 -3.37 -20.18 3.44
N GLU A 71 -4.01 -20.95 2.56
CA GLU A 71 -5.36 -21.54 2.76
C GLU A 71 -6.54 -20.56 2.87
N HIS A 72 -6.31 -19.24 2.90
CA HIS A 72 -7.37 -18.23 2.95
C HIS A 72 -7.38 -17.30 1.72
N GLY A 73 -6.21 -17.02 1.13
CA GLY A 73 -6.06 -16.13 -0.02
C GLY A 73 -5.74 -14.69 0.37
N GLU A 74 -6.12 -13.74 -0.48
CA GLU A 74 -5.88 -12.31 -0.25
C GLU A 74 -6.83 -11.75 0.80
N ALA A 75 -6.27 -11.02 1.77
CA ALA A 75 -7.01 -10.35 2.84
C ALA A 75 -6.40 -8.98 3.13
N VAL A 76 -7.22 -8.06 3.65
CA VAL A 76 -6.75 -6.77 4.16
C VAL A 76 -6.55 -6.89 5.66
N LEU A 77 -5.33 -6.60 6.12
CA LEU A 77 -4.92 -6.70 7.51
C LEU A 77 -4.58 -5.32 8.07
N HIS A 78 -5.04 -5.04 9.28
CA HIS A 78 -4.56 -3.90 10.03
C HIS A 78 -3.17 -4.22 10.60
N THR A 79 -2.30 -3.21 10.68
CA THR A 79 -0.97 -3.28 11.33
C THR A 79 -0.98 -3.78 12.78
N ARG A 80 -2.15 -3.82 13.43
CA ARG A 80 -2.35 -4.36 14.79
C ARG A 80 -2.76 -5.82 14.82
N GLN A 81 -3.03 -6.41 13.66
CA GLN A 81 -3.43 -7.81 13.51
C GLN A 81 -2.24 -8.71 13.17
N PHE A 82 -1.04 -8.15 13.02
CA PHE A 82 0.17 -8.91 12.75
C PHE A 82 1.40 -8.26 13.35
N CYS A 83 2.48 -9.03 13.46
CA CYS A 83 3.80 -8.55 13.84
C CYS A 83 4.86 -8.98 12.82
N ALA A 84 5.81 -8.08 12.54
CA ALA A 84 6.98 -8.42 11.75
C ALA A 84 7.92 -9.29 12.60
N ARG A 85 8.28 -10.45 12.07
CA ARG A 85 9.24 -11.38 12.69
C ARG A 85 10.61 -10.68 12.81
N PHE A 86 11.23 -10.76 13.99
CA PHE A 86 12.57 -10.22 14.27
C PHE A 86 13.67 -11.12 13.72
#